data_AF-A0AAW7VZE6-F1
#
_entry.id   AF-A0AAW7VZE6-F1
#
_cell.length_a   1.000
_cell.length_b   1.000
_cell.length_c   1.000
_cell.angle_alpha   90.00
_cell.angle_beta   90.00
_cell.angle_gamma   90.00
#
_symmetry.space_group_name_H-M   'P 1'
#
loop_
_entity.id
_entity.type
_entity.pdbx_description
1 polymer ?
#
loop_
_entity_poly.entity_id
_entity_poly.type
_entity_poly.pdbx_seq_one_letter_code
_entity_poly.pdbx_strand_id
1 'polypeptide(L)' 'MPTYDPSSGAKYTPNPRFDAERGAKLVKACQTSNINVTAMLSILIDRMPVDENGRPVWADEYLADQEGLPIKDS' A
#
# COMPACT_ATOMS: atom_id res chain seq x y z
N MET A 1 -9.86 -5.80 8.37
CA MET A 1 -8.53 -6.35 8.08
C MET A 1 -8.62 -7.16 6.80
N PRO A 2 -7.68 -7.04 5.85
CA PRO A 2 -7.61 -7.98 4.73
C PRO A 2 -7.34 -9.38 5.28
N THR A 3 -8.17 -10.36 4.90
CA THR A 3 -7.99 -11.77 5.28
C THR A 3 -7.47 -12.50 4.05
N TYR A 4 -6.23 -12.96 4.10
CA TYR A 4 -5.65 -13.82 3.06
C TYR A 4 -5.15 -15.11 3.71
N ASP A 5 -5.60 -16.25 3.18
CA ASP A 5 -5.11 -17.56 3.58
C ASP A 5 -3.99 -18.00 2.62
N PRO A 6 -2.71 -17.97 3.05
CA PRO A 6 -1.59 -18.34 2.20
C PRO A 6 -1.60 -19.83 1.82
N SER A 7 -2.30 -20.68 2.58
CA SER A 7 -2.40 -22.12 2.29
C SER A 7 -3.39 -22.45 1.18
N SER A 8 -4.30 -21.52 0.86
CA SER A 8 -5.36 -21.71 -0.14
C SER A 8 -4.84 -21.84 -1.58
N GLY A 9 -3.62 -21.37 -1.85
CA GLY A 9 -3.08 -21.24 -3.22
C GLY A 9 -3.83 -20.23 -4.10
N ALA A 10 -4.84 -19.54 -3.55
CA ALA A 10 -5.61 -18.54 -4.27
C ALA A 10 -4.79 -17.28 -4.48
N LYS A 11 -4.98 -16.61 -5.62
CA LYS A 11 -4.38 -15.30 -5.86
C LYS A 11 -5.12 -14.24 -5.06
N TYR A 12 -4.38 -13.43 -4.30
CA TYR A 12 -4.92 -12.23 -3.69
C TYR A 12 -5.06 -11.13 -4.75
N THR A 13 -6.28 -10.62 -4.95
CA THR A 13 -6.55 -9.52 -5.90
C THR A 13 -7.06 -8.30 -5.14
N PRO A 14 -6.18 -7.35 -4.75
CA PRO A 14 -6.63 -6.13 -4.11
C PRO A 14 -7.39 -5.23 -5.11
N ASN A 15 -8.39 -4.50 -4.63
CA ASN A 15 -9.10 -3.48 -5.41
C ASN A 15 -8.90 -2.08 -4.79
N PRO A 16 -7.72 -1.46 -4.98
CA PRO A 16 -7.41 -0.19 -4.35
C PRO A 16 -8.20 0.96 -4.98
N ARG A 17 -8.61 1.92 -4.13
CA ARG A 17 -9.14 3.22 -4.56
C ARG A 17 -8.12 4.30 -4.24
N PHE A 18 -7.81 5.14 -5.22
CA PHE A 18 -6.88 6.25 -5.08
C PHE A 18 -7.62 7.57 -5.26
N ASP A 19 -7.20 8.60 -4.52
CA ASP A 19 -7.55 9.98 -4.85
C ASP A 19 -6.89 10.41 -6.17
N ALA A 20 -7.28 11.59 -6.67
CA ALA A 20 -6.83 12.08 -7.97
C ALA A 20 -5.30 12.24 -8.04
N GLU A 21 -4.67 12.73 -6.98
CA GLU A 21 -3.22 12.99 -6.94
C GLU A 21 -2.44 11.68 -6.97
N ARG A 22 -2.79 10.73 -6.09
CA ARG A 22 -2.15 9.40 -6.02
C ARG A 22 -2.40 8.61 -7.30
N GLY A 23 -3.60 8.70 -7.87
CA GLY A 23 -3.94 8.08 -9.15
C GLY A 23 -3.08 8.62 -10.29
N ALA A 24 -2.94 9.93 -10.41
CA ALA A 24 -2.09 10.56 -11.44
C ALA A 24 -0.62 10.14 -11.30
N LYS A 25 -0.09 10.12 -10.07
CA LYS A 25 1.27 9.66 -9.78
C LYS A 25 1.49 8.20 -10.21
N LEU A 26 0.58 7.30 -9.85
CA LEU A 26 0.67 5.88 -10.20
C LEU A 26 0.64 5.67 -11.72
N VAL A 27 -0.32 6.30 -12.42
CA VAL A 27 -0.44 6.21 -13.87
C VAL A 27 0.82 6.72 -14.56
N LYS A 28 1.35 7.87 -14.12
CA LYS A 28 2.58 8.43 -14.69
C LYS A 28 3.77 7.49 -14.49
N ALA A 29 3.94 6.93 -13.30
CA ALA A 29 5.02 5.99 -13.01
C ALA A 29 4.93 4.72 -13.87
N CYS A 30 3.72 4.20 -14.10
CA CYS A 30 3.48 3.05 -14.97
C CYS A 30 3.87 3.37 -16.43
N GLN A 31 3.43 4.53 -16.94
CA GLN A 31 3.75 4.98 -18.30
C GLN A 31 5.26 5.15 -18.51
N THR A 32 5.96 5.83 -17.60
CA THR A 32 7.41 6.08 -17.75
C THR A 32 8.24 4.81 -17.62
N SER A 33 7.74 3.81 -16.90
CA SER A 33 8.41 2.53 -16.67
C SER A 33 7.99 1.44 -17.68
N ASN A 34 7.03 1.74 -18.57
CA ASN A 34 6.45 0.81 -19.53
C ASN A 34 5.92 -0.50 -18.90
N ILE A 35 5.23 -0.39 -17.75
CA ILE A 35 4.57 -1.52 -17.08
C ILE A 35 3.14 -1.20 -16.69
N ASN A 36 2.30 -2.22 -16.50
CA ASN A 36 0.93 -2.03 -16.02
C ASN A 36 0.87 -1.85 -14.48
N VAL A 37 -0.30 -1.44 -13.99
CA VAL A 37 -0.54 -1.16 -12.56
C VAL A 37 -0.27 -2.39 -11.69
N THR A 38 -0.72 -3.58 -12.10
CA THR A 38 -0.51 -4.83 -11.34
C THR A 38 0.96 -5.15 -11.17
N ALA A 39 1.75 -5.02 -12.24
CA ALA A 39 3.19 -5.22 -12.21
C ALA A 39 3.88 -4.17 -11.32
N MET A 40 3.46 -2.90 -11.42
CA MET A 40 3.97 -1.84 -10.56
C MET A 40 3.71 -2.13 -9.07
N LEU A 41 2.47 -2.50 -8.70
CA LEU A 41 2.13 -2.85 -7.32
C LEU A 41 2.91 -4.07 -6.81
N SER A 42 3.11 -5.08 -7.66
CA SER A 42 3.91 -6.26 -7.30
C SER A 42 5.36 -5.88 -6.99
N ILE A 43 5.98 -5.07 -7.84
CA ILE A 43 7.35 -4.58 -7.62
C ILE A 43 7.45 -3.73 -6.35
N LEU A 44 6.43 -2.90 -6.07
CA LEU A 44 6.40 -2.09 -4.85
C LEU A 44 6.34 -2.97 -3.60
N ILE A 45 5.56 -4.05 -3.62
CA ILE A 45 5.49 -5.02 -2.52
C ILE A 45 6.84 -5.73 -2.35
N ASP A 46 7.44 -6.23 -3.44
CA ASP A 46 8.72 -6.95 -3.39
C ASP A 46 9.88 -6.09 -2.85
N ARG A 47 9.82 -4.78 -3.10
CA ARG A 47 10.84 -3.81 -2.66
C ARG A 47 10.50 -3.14 -1.34
N MET A 48 9.32 -3.38 -0.78
CA MET A 48 8.88 -2.70 0.44
C MET A 48 9.73 -3.18 1.62
N PRO A 49 10.52 -2.30 2.27
CA PRO A 49 11.24 -2.68 3.47
C PRO A 49 10.24 -2.99 4.60
N VAL A 50 10.42 -4.15 5.20
CA VAL A 50 9.67 -4.61 6.36
C VAL A 50 10.63 -4.99 7.49
N ASP A 51 10.15 -4.88 8.73
CA ASP A 51 10.87 -5.35 9.91
C ASP A 51 10.79 -6.89 10.07
N GLU A 52 11.34 -7.42 11.17
CA GLU A 52 11.32 -8.85 11.50
C GLU A 52 9.91 -9.44 11.67
N ASN A 53 8.90 -8.60 11.88
CA ASN A 53 7.49 -8.99 12.04
C ASN A 53 6.69 -8.81 10.75
N GLY A 54 7.33 -8.42 9.64
CA GLY A 54 6.66 -8.15 8.37
C GLY A 54 5.91 -6.82 8.34
N ARG A 55 6.17 -5.92 9.29
CA ARG A 55 5.56 -4.59 9.33
C ARG A 55 6.36 -3.64 8.45
N PRO A 56 5.72 -2.84 7.58
CA PRO A 56 6.44 -1.82 6.80
C PRO A 56 7.15 -0.84 7.73
N VAL A 57 8.43 -0.53 7.46
CA VAL A 57 9.26 0.32 8.34
C VAL A 57 8.71 1.75 8.51
N TRP A 58 7.91 2.23 7.54
CA TRP A 58 7.26 3.55 7.58
C TRP A 58 5.96 3.58 8.40
N ALA A 59 5.49 2.43 8.92
CA ALA A 59 4.18 2.33 9.54
C ALA A 59 4.05 3.17 10.82
N ASP A 60 5.12 3.35 11.59
CA ASP A 60 5.07 4.18 12.81
C ASP A 60 4.87 5.66 12.49
N GLU A 61 5.58 6.19 11.48
CA GLU A 61 5.41 7.57 11.02
C GLU A 61 3.98 7.81 10.52
N TYR A 62 3.47 6.89 9.70
CA TYR A 62 2.10 6.98 9.17
C TYR A 62 1.05 6.99 10.29
N LEU A 63 1.20 6.14 11.31
CA LEU A 63 0.26 6.10 12.43
C LEU A 63 0.37 7.34 13.32
N ALA A 64 1.58 7.85 13.56
CA ALA A 64 1.78 9.09 14.31
C ALA A 64 1.11 10.30 13.62
N ASP A 65 1.18 10.38 12.28
CA ASP A 65 0.47 11.41 11.49
C ASP A 65 -1.07 11.27 11.58
N GLN A 66 -1.59 10.08 11.86
CA GLN A 66 -3.03 9.86 12.08
C GLN A 66 -3.45 10.18 13.53
N GLU A 67 -2.61 9.91 14.52
CA GLU A 67 -2.88 10.23 15.94
C GLU A 67 -2.75 11.72 16.27
N GLY A 68 -2.17 12.53 15.35
CA GLY A 68 -2.20 13.99 15.40
C GLY A 68 -3.57 14.63 15.14
N LEU A 69 -4.63 13.85 14.86
CA LEU A 69 -5.99 14.35 14.82
C LEU A 69 -6.52 14.49 16.26
N PRO A 70 -7.04 15.67 16.66
CA PRO A 70 -7.56 15.85 18.01
C PRO A 70 -8.66 14.82 18.25
N ILE A 71 -8.49 14.05 19.33
CA ILE A 71 -9.57 13.29 19.95
C ILE A 71 -10.69 14.30 20.17
N LYS A 72 -11.83 14.10 19.51
CA LYS A 72 -12.97 14.97 19.66
C LYS A 72 -13.56 14.71 21.05
N ASP A 73 -13.02 15.36 22.06
CA ASP A 73 -13.67 15.49 23.36
C ASP A 73 -14.88 16.42 23.18
N SER A 74 -16.07 15.84 23.36
CA SER A 74 -17.37 16.43 23.78
C SER A 74 -18.55 15.89 22.97
#